data_AF-A0AAV6M0N3-F1
#
_entry.id   AF-A0AAV6M0N3-F1
#
_cell.length_a   1.000
_cell.length_b   1.000
_cell.length_c   1.000
_cell.angle_alpha   90.00
_cell.angle_beta   90.00
_cell.angle_gamma   90.00
#
_symmetry.space_group_name_H-M   'P 1'
#
loop_
_entity.id
_entity.type
_entity.pdbx_description
1 polymer ?
#
loop_
_entity_poly.entity_id
_entity_poly.type
_entity_poly.pdbx_seq_one_letter_code
_entity_poly.pdbx_strand_id
1 'polypeptide(L)'
;MSWTCTLCNQHPNDFRIHVSSFPNSYNQLDPITIIVIIVICILAVASTKGSSRLNYIAYIFHVAIILFIVIAGLTKANPKNFTPFAPYGPCGIFVASSILFFAYVGFDAISTMAKETKNPPKDIPIGLVGSMVITTLAYCIFAVTLCLMQPYQQIDEDAPFSVAFEAVGWGWAKYIVAVGAIKGMTTVLLVNFVGQARYLMHIARTHMISPWFAKVHERTCTPVNATATMLAATAIIVFFTSLGILSNLLSISTLFIFMLVTIGLIVRRNYVRVKRHHLTETST
;
A
#
# COMPACT_ATOMS: atom_id res chain seq x y z
N MET A 1 -3.49 6.11 12.35
CA MET A 1 -4.23 6.62 13.52
C MET A 1 -4.16 8.14 13.71
N SER A 2 -3.10 8.81 13.28
CA SER A 2 -2.96 10.26 13.47
C SER A 2 -3.96 11.12 12.68
N TRP A 3 -4.45 10.66 11.52
CA TRP A 3 -5.37 11.45 10.67
C TRP A 3 -6.76 11.68 11.26
N THR A 4 -7.28 10.73 12.03
CA THR A 4 -8.52 10.90 12.81
C THR A 4 -8.28 11.80 14.03
N CYS A 5 -7.12 11.70 14.68
CA CYS A 5 -6.73 12.62 15.78
C CYS A 5 -6.54 14.06 15.30
N THR A 6 -6.00 14.23 14.08
CA THR A 6 -5.85 15.50 13.36
C THR A 6 -7.22 16.14 13.09
N LEU A 7 -8.24 15.34 12.76
CA LEU A 7 -9.61 15.78 12.54
C LEU A 7 -10.36 16.10 13.85
N CYS A 8 -10.04 15.39 14.94
CA CYS A 8 -10.64 15.59 16.27
C CYS A 8 -9.85 16.55 17.18
N ASN A 9 -8.77 17.16 16.69
CA ASN A 9 -7.90 18.10 17.42
C ASN A 9 -7.35 17.54 18.76
N GLN A 10 -6.96 16.26 18.77
CA GLN A 10 -6.42 15.54 19.94
C GLN A 10 -5.00 15.02 19.65
N HIS A 11 -4.18 14.86 20.69
CA HIS A 11 -2.78 14.43 20.55
C HIS A 11 -2.67 12.95 20.13
N PRO A 12 -1.63 12.55 19.36
CA PRO A 12 -1.44 11.18 18.89
C PRO A 12 -1.27 10.12 20.01
N ASN A 13 -0.96 10.57 21.24
CA ASN A 13 -0.68 9.72 22.39
C ASN A 13 -1.87 9.52 23.35
N ASP A 14 -3.00 10.21 23.15
CA ASP A 14 -4.12 10.19 24.10
C ASP A 14 -4.96 8.89 24.06
N PHE A 15 -4.76 8.07 23.02
CA PHE A 15 -5.52 6.85 22.78
C PHE A 15 -4.72 5.55 22.92
N ARG A 16 -3.43 5.65 23.30
CA ARG A 16 -2.52 4.51 23.44
C ARG A 16 -2.66 3.88 24.82
N ILE A 17 -3.14 2.64 24.89
CA ILE A 17 -3.14 1.86 26.14
C ILE A 17 -1.77 1.18 26.27
N HIS A 18 -0.94 1.69 27.17
CA HIS A 18 0.34 1.07 27.53
C HIS A 18 0.10 -0.13 28.45
N VAL A 19 0.45 -1.34 28.01
CA VAL A 19 0.40 -2.56 28.82
C VAL A 19 1.83 -2.98 29.14
N SER A 20 2.26 -2.72 30.36
CA SER A 20 3.63 -2.83 30.90
C SER A 20 4.23 -4.25 30.99
N SER A 21 3.67 -5.25 30.31
CA SER A 21 4.17 -6.64 30.32
C SER A 21 4.84 -7.11 29.01
N PHE A 22 4.93 -6.27 27.98
CA PHE A 22 5.62 -6.62 26.73
C PHE A 22 6.85 -5.71 26.44
N PRO A 23 7.88 -6.23 25.73
CA PRO A 23 9.07 -5.46 25.37
C PRO A 23 8.71 -4.15 24.65
N ASN A 24 9.52 -3.10 24.83
CA ASN A 24 9.26 -1.71 24.40
C ASN A 24 8.85 -1.51 22.91
N SER A 25 9.01 -2.52 22.04
CA SER A 25 8.60 -2.52 20.63
C SER A 25 7.17 -3.06 20.35
N TYR A 26 6.48 -3.57 21.38
CA TYR A 26 5.13 -4.17 21.32
C TYR A 26 4.09 -3.41 22.17
N ASN A 27 4.47 -2.29 22.77
CA ASN A 27 3.71 -1.63 23.84
C ASN A 27 2.75 -0.52 23.34
N GLN A 28 2.32 -0.60 22.08
CA GLN A 28 1.34 0.31 21.46
C GLN A 28 0.15 -0.52 20.99
N LEU A 29 -0.72 -0.89 21.94
CA LEU A 29 -1.97 -1.57 21.68
C LEU A 29 -3.03 -0.52 21.40
N ASP A 30 -3.38 -0.37 20.12
CA ASP A 30 -4.36 0.60 19.64
C ASP A 30 -5.67 -0.12 19.21
N PRO A 31 -6.56 -0.51 20.14
CA PRO A 31 -7.82 -1.17 19.82
C PRO A 31 -8.73 -0.30 18.93
N ILE A 32 -8.57 1.02 18.99
CA ILE A 32 -9.26 1.97 18.10
C ILE A 32 -8.80 1.79 16.64
N THR A 33 -7.57 1.32 16.37
CA THR A 33 -7.08 1.08 14.99
C THR A 33 -7.87 -0.03 14.34
N ILE A 34 -8.19 -1.08 15.10
CA ILE A 34 -9.00 -2.20 14.61
C ILE A 34 -10.42 -1.74 14.31
N ILE A 35 -11.04 -0.97 15.21
CA ILE A 35 -12.38 -0.42 14.99
C ILE A 35 -12.38 0.49 13.76
N VAL A 36 -11.40 1.37 13.63
CA VAL A 36 -11.27 2.27 12.48
C VAL A 36 -11.01 1.49 11.18
N ILE A 37 -10.15 0.47 11.19
CA ILE A 37 -9.92 -0.40 10.02
C ILE A 37 -11.21 -1.12 9.63
N ILE A 38 -11.94 -1.69 10.59
CA ILE A 38 -13.21 -2.39 10.34
C ILE A 38 -14.25 -1.42 9.79
N VAL A 39 -14.39 -0.23 10.39
CA VAL A 39 -15.32 0.81 9.91
C VAL A 39 -14.94 1.31 8.52
N ILE A 40 -13.66 1.60 8.28
CA ILE A 40 -13.14 1.98 6.97
C ILE A 40 -13.38 0.86 5.96
N CYS A 41 -13.19 -0.40 6.34
CA CYS A 41 -13.41 -1.54 5.47
C CYS A 41 -14.91 -1.71 5.13
N ILE A 42 -15.80 -1.55 6.11
CA ILE A 42 -17.26 -1.58 5.89
C ILE A 42 -17.69 -0.42 4.97
N LEU A 43 -17.19 0.79 5.23
CA LEU A 43 -17.49 1.99 4.46
C LEU A 43 -16.94 1.85 3.03
N ALA A 44 -15.75 1.28 2.88
CA ALA A 44 -15.15 0.97 1.59
C ALA A 44 -15.98 -0.02 0.79
N VAL A 45 -16.38 -1.15 1.40
CA VAL A 45 -17.23 -2.17 0.77
C VAL A 45 -18.59 -1.58 0.35
N ALA A 46 -19.18 -0.75 1.20
CA ALA A 46 -20.41 -0.02 0.88
C ALA A 46 -20.21 0.98 -0.27
N SER A 47 -19.06 1.65 -0.32
CA SER A 47 -18.71 2.60 -1.38
C SER A 47 -18.51 1.91 -2.74
N THR A 48 -17.89 0.73 -2.78
CA THR A 48 -17.76 -0.07 -4.03
C THR A 48 -19.07 -0.57 -4.61
N LYS A 49 -20.14 -0.67 -3.82
CA LYS A 49 -21.48 -0.95 -4.37
C LYS A 49 -22.04 0.23 -5.17
N GLY A 50 -21.47 1.43 -4.99
CA GLY A 50 -21.82 2.63 -5.76
C GLY A 50 -21.17 2.63 -7.15
N SER A 51 -22.02 2.77 -8.18
CA SER A 51 -21.75 3.15 -9.58
C SER A 51 -20.28 3.39 -9.99
N SER A 52 -19.82 2.67 -11.04
CA SER A 52 -18.48 2.82 -11.65
C SER A 52 -18.09 4.28 -11.98
N ARG A 53 -19.07 5.16 -12.25
CA ARG A 53 -18.81 6.59 -12.52
C ARG A 53 -18.38 7.36 -11.28
N LEU A 54 -18.91 7.01 -10.10
CA LEU A 54 -18.54 7.66 -8.84
C LEU A 54 -17.10 7.31 -8.44
N ASN A 55 -16.67 6.08 -8.69
CA ASN A 55 -15.29 5.66 -8.45
C ASN A 55 -14.29 6.46 -9.32
N TYR A 56 -14.63 6.70 -10.59
CA TYR A 56 -13.79 7.50 -11.48
C TYR A 56 -13.68 8.97 -11.03
N ILE A 57 -14.80 9.59 -10.63
CA ILE A 57 -14.80 10.96 -10.08
C ILE A 57 -13.99 11.03 -8.79
N ALA A 58 -14.16 10.06 -7.89
CA ALA A 58 -13.40 9.97 -6.65
C ALA A 58 -11.89 9.82 -6.91
N TYR A 59 -11.49 9.14 -7.99
CA TYR A 59 -10.09 9.03 -8.40
C TYR A 59 -9.53 10.37 -8.89
N ILE A 60 -10.26 11.08 -9.76
CA ILE A 60 -9.87 12.43 -10.22
C ILE A 60 -9.67 13.37 -9.02
N PHE A 61 -10.61 13.36 -8.08
CA PHE A 61 -10.51 14.16 -6.86
C PHE A 61 -9.27 13.80 -6.04
N HIS A 62 -8.92 12.52 -5.98
CA HIS A 62 -7.73 12.08 -5.26
C HIS A 62 -6.43 12.56 -5.92
N VAL A 63 -6.33 12.47 -7.24
CA VAL A 63 -5.21 13.01 -8.01
C VAL A 63 -5.13 14.53 -7.86
N ALA A 64 -6.26 15.23 -7.83
CA ALA A 64 -6.29 16.68 -7.60
C ALA A 64 -5.73 17.07 -6.22
N ILE A 65 -6.05 16.31 -5.17
CA ILE A 65 -5.49 16.55 -3.83
C ILE A 65 -3.98 16.30 -3.81
N ILE A 66 -3.53 15.21 -4.44
CA ILE A 66 -2.10 14.89 -4.60
C ILE A 66 -1.38 16.07 -5.27
N LEU A 67 -1.91 16.57 -6.39
CA LEU A 67 -1.34 17.69 -7.11
C LEU A 67 -1.33 18.97 -6.25
N PHE A 68 -2.41 19.22 -5.52
CA PHE A 68 -2.52 20.34 -4.60
C PHE A 68 -1.44 20.28 -3.50
N ILE A 69 -1.21 19.11 -2.89
CA ILE A 69 -0.17 18.93 -1.87
C ILE A 69 1.21 19.26 -2.43
N VAL A 70 1.52 18.76 -3.63
CA VAL A 70 2.81 19.01 -4.27
C VAL A 70 2.98 20.50 -4.58
N ILE A 71 2.00 21.14 -5.22
CA ILE A 71 2.09 22.55 -5.60
C ILE A 71 2.16 23.43 -4.34
N ALA A 72 1.25 23.24 -3.39
CA ALA A 72 1.22 24.01 -2.15
C ALA A 72 2.49 23.82 -1.33
N GLY A 73 3.00 22.59 -1.23
CA GLY A 73 4.25 22.30 -0.53
C GLY A 73 5.45 22.97 -1.18
N LEU A 74 5.53 22.97 -2.51
CA LEU A 74 6.60 23.65 -3.26
C LEU A 74 6.55 25.18 -3.10
N THR A 75 5.37 25.80 -2.95
CA THR A 75 5.30 27.25 -2.69
C THR A 75 5.89 27.66 -1.34
N LYS A 76 6.02 26.72 -0.41
CA LYS A 76 6.57 26.93 0.94
C LYS A 76 7.90 26.22 1.15
N ALA A 77 8.55 25.85 0.05
CA ALA A 77 9.84 25.20 0.06
C ALA A 77 10.94 26.13 0.60
N ASN A 78 11.68 25.67 1.60
CA ASN A 78 12.91 26.32 2.03
C ASN A 78 14.11 25.43 1.67
N PRO A 79 14.96 25.84 0.71
CA PRO A 79 16.14 25.06 0.30
C PRO A 79 17.10 24.74 1.44
N LYS A 80 17.09 25.54 2.53
CA LYS A 80 17.92 25.30 3.71
C LYS A 80 17.53 24.01 4.46
N ASN A 81 16.28 23.59 4.37
CA ASN A 81 15.82 22.34 4.99
C ASN A 81 16.40 21.10 4.29
N PHE A 82 16.85 21.25 3.05
CA PHE A 82 17.46 20.19 2.26
C PHE A 82 18.93 19.92 2.62
N THR A 83 19.52 20.77 3.45
CA THR A 83 20.89 20.62 3.95
C THR A 83 20.88 20.23 5.43
N PRO A 84 21.51 19.11 5.84
CA PRO A 84 22.25 18.14 5.04
C PRO A 84 21.34 17.15 4.27
N PHE A 85 21.66 16.86 3.01
CA PHE A 85 20.88 15.94 2.16
C PHE A 85 20.94 14.48 2.63
N ALA A 86 22.11 14.04 3.12
CA ALA A 86 22.34 12.67 3.55
C ALA A 86 22.97 12.64 4.96
N PRO A 87 22.22 12.95 6.02
CA PRO A 87 22.75 12.99 7.39
C PRO A 87 23.30 11.63 7.86
N TYR A 88 22.71 10.54 7.37
CA TYR A 88 23.10 9.15 7.70
C TYR A 88 24.03 8.51 6.65
N GLY A 89 24.53 9.31 5.69
CA GLY A 89 25.40 8.85 4.61
C GLY A 89 24.79 7.72 3.75
N PRO A 90 25.64 6.98 3.01
CA PRO A 90 25.19 5.91 2.12
C PRO A 90 24.47 4.76 2.85
N CYS A 91 24.91 4.41 4.06
CA CYS A 91 24.29 3.35 4.86
C CYS A 91 22.82 3.66 5.16
N GLY A 92 22.49 4.89 5.53
CA GLY A 92 21.11 5.30 5.77
C GLY A 92 20.23 5.18 4.52
N ILE A 93 20.78 5.48 3.34
CA ILE A 93 20.07 5.36 2.07
C ILE A 93 19.73 3.89 1.78
N PHE A 94 20.65 2.96 2.02
CA PHE A 94 20.40 1.53 1.83
C PHE A 94 19.32 0.99 2.77
N VAL A 95 19.37 1.37 4.05
CA VAL A 95 18.36 0.97 5.03
C VAL A 95 16.99 1.55 4.66
N ALA A 96 16.92 2.85 4.34
CA ALA A 96 15.67 3.49 3.93
C ALA A 96 15.09 2.89 2.64
N SER A 97 15.95 2.56 1.66
CA SER A 97 15.51 1.92 0.40
C SER A 97 14.87 0.55 0.64
N SER A 98 15.38 -0.19 1.64
CA SER A 98 14.86 -1.50 2.01
C SER A 98 13.46 -1.40 2.62
N ILE A 99 13.23 -0.39 3.46
CA ILE A 99 11.91 -0.10 4.07
C ILE A 99 10.93 0.46 3.02
N LEU A 100 11.42 1.33 2.13
CA LEU A 100 10.62 1.96 1.08
C LEU A 100 10.06 0.94 0.08
N PHE A 101 10.70 -0.22 -0.04
CA PHE A 101 10.23 -1.30 -0.91
C PHE A 101 8.78 -1.71 -0.62
N PHE A 102 8.36 -1.68 0.65
CA PHE A 102 6.97 -1.92 1.04
C PHE A 102 5.98 -0.98 0.32
N ALA A 103 6.35 0.27 0.04
CA ALA A 103 5.47 1.22 -0.66
C ALA A 103 5.22 0.85 -2.13
N TYR A 104 6.05 0.00 -2.71
CA TYR A 104 5.88 -0.51 -4.08
C TYR A 104 5.05 -1.79 -4.16
N VAL A 105 4.64 -2.37 -3.02
CA VAL A 105 3.79 -3.56 -3.00
C VAL A 105 2.40 -3.21 -3.56
N GLY A 106 1.91 -4.04 -4.48
CA GLY A 106 0.60 -3.87 -5.12
C GLY A 106 0.62 -3.83 -6.64
N PHE A 107 1.80 -3.73 -7.28
CA PHE A 107 1.92 -3.83 -8.73
C PHE A 107 1.50 -5.21 -9.26
N ASP A 108 1.65 -6.25 -8.44
CA ASP A 108 1.30 -7.64 -8.75
C ASP A 108 -0.21 -7.80 -8.95
N ALA A 109 -1.03 -6.90 -8.40
CA ALA A 109 -2.47 -6.86 -8.63
C ALA A 109 -2.82 -6.69 -10.12
N ILE A 110 -1.98 -5.99 -10.90
CA ILE A 110 -2.17 -5.82 -12.36
C ILE A 110 -2.12 -7.17 -13.07
N SER A 111 -1.28 -8.10 -12.60
CA SER A 111 -1.16 -9.44 -13.17
C SER A 111 -2.43 -10.28 -12.96
N THR A 112 -3.20 -10.03 -11.90
CA THR A 112 -4.46 -10.73 -11.64
C THR A 112 -5.57 -10.34 -12.62
N MET A 113 -5.47 -9.13 -13.20
CA MET A 113 -6.42 -8.60 -14.17
C MET A 113 -6.15 -9.10 -15.60
N ALA A 114 -5.19 -10.02 -15.77
CA ALA A 114 -4.83 -10.56 -17.07
C ALA A 114 -6.02 -11.16 -17.83
N LYS A 115 -6.97 -11.78 -17.13
CA LYS A 115 -8.17 -12.39 -17.72
C LYS A 115 -9.22 -11.37 -18.15
N GLU A 116 -9.16 -10.15 -17.64
CA GLU A 116 -10.09 -9.05 -17.93
C GLU A 116 -9.50 -8.06 -18.95
N THR A 117 -8.26 -8.29 -19.39
CA THR A 117 -7.53 -7.41 -20.31
C THR A 117 -7.71 -7.87 -21.76
N LYS A 118 -7.96 -6.93 -22.68
CA LYS A 118 -8.22 -7.24 -24.10
C LYS A 118 -6.99 -7.82 -24.82
N ASN A 119 -5.79 -7.24 -24.61
CA ASN A 119 -4.53 -7.77 -25.15
C ASN A 119 -3.50 -8.04 -24.03
N PRO A 120 -3.65 -9.13 -23.26
CA PRO A 120 -2.79 -9.45 -22.13
C PRO A 120 -1.27 -9.40 -22.41
N PRO A 121 -0.76 -9.89 -23.56
CA PRO A 121 0.69 -9.92 -23.81
C PRO A 121 1.35 -8.55 -23.96
N LYS A 122 0.59 -7.51 -24.33
CA LYS A 122 1.10 -6.15 -24.54
C LYS A 122 0.66 -5.19 -23.43
N ASP A 123 -0.61 -5.28 -23.04
CA ASP A 123 -1.21 -4.32 -22.12
C ASP A 123 -0.73 -4.53 -20.68
N ILE A 124 -0.52 -5.78 -20.25
CA ILE A 124 -0.07 -6.07 -18.87
C ILE A 124 1.36 -5.55 -18.64
N PRO A 125 2.37 -5.84 -19.51
CA PRO A 125 3.72 -5.30 -19.30
C PRO A 125 3.77 -3.77 -19.33
N ILE A 126 3.06 -3.14 -20.27
CA ILE A 126 3.01 -1.67 -20.38
C ILE A 126 2.34 -1.07 -19.15
N GLY A 127 1.23 -1.65 -18.69
CA GLY A 127 0.55 -1.21 -17.47
C GLY A 127 1.42 -1.37 -16.23
N LEU A 128 2.13 -2.49 -16.10
CA LEU A 128 3.03 -2.78 -15.00
C LEU A 128 4.19 -1.77 -14.93
N VAL A 129 4.97 -1.64 -16.01
CA VAL A 129 6.15 -0.78 -16.03
C VAL A 129 5.75 0.70 -16.03
N GLY A 130 4.72 1.06 -16.80
CA GLY A 130 4.22 2.42 -16.87
C GLY A 130 3.71 2.93 -15.53
N SER A 131 2.91 2.13 -14.82
CA SER A 131 2.42 2.52 -13.47
C SER A 131 3.56 2.65 -12.47
N MET A 132 4.53 1.72 -12.46
CA MET A 132 5.71 1.80 -11.59
C MET A 132 6.53 3.07 -11.80
N VAL A 133 6.83 3.43 -13.05
CA VAL A 133 7.62 4.64 -13.34
C VAL A 133 6.89 5.90 -12.87
N ILE A 134 5.58 5.98 -13.13
CA ILE A 134 4.77 7.13 -12.71
C ILE A 134 4.71 7.22 -11.19
N THR A 135 4.51 6.11 -10.48
CA THR A 135 4.46 6.11 -9.00
C THR A 135 5.81 6.42 -8.38
N THR A 136 6.91 5.90 -8.93
CA THR A 136 8.27 6.25 -8.49
C THR A 136 8.52 7.76 -8.60
N LEU A 137 8.20 8.37 -9.75
CA LEU A 137 8.36 9.81 -9.93
C LEU A 137 7.51 10.61 -8.94
N ALA A 138 6.25 10.19 -8.74
CA ALA A 138 5.38 10.83 -7.76
C ALA A 138 5.97 10.73 -6.34
N TYR A 139 6.46 9.57 -5.92
CA TYR A 139 7.10 9.39 -4.60
C TYR A 139 8.35 10.25 -4.43
N CYS A 140 9.20 10.37 -5.47
CA CYS A 140 10.33 11.29 -5.44
C CYS A 140 9.88 12.74 -5.24
N ILE A 141 8.84 13.18 -5.96
CA ILE A 141 8.29 14.53 -5.84
C ILE A 141 7.73 14.77 -4.43
N PHE A 142 7.00 13.81 -3.86
CA PHE A 142 6.48 13.90 -2.48
C PHE A 142 7.59 13.99 -1.45
N ALA A 143 8.62 13.13 -1.56
CA ALA A 143 9.75 13.13 -0.64
C ALA A 143 10.49 14.46 -0.66
N VAL A 144 10.79 14.98 -1.86
CA VAL A 144 11.41 16.29 -2.04
C VAL A 144 10.52 17.39 -1.45
N THR A 145 9.23 17.40 -1.77
CA THR A 145 8.28 18.41 -1.25
C THR A 145 8.29 18.43 0.28
N LEU A 146 8.21 17.27 0.91
CA LEU A 146 8.20 17.16 2.38
C LEU A 146 9.53 17.63 3.00
N CYS A 147 10.67 17.21 2.46
CA CYS A 147 11.99 17.63 2.93
C CYS A 147 12.25 19.13 2.73
N LEU A 148 11.60 19.79 1.77
CA LEU A 148 11.71 21.24 1.59
C LEU A 148 10.80 22.00 2.56
N MET A 149 9.67 21.42 2.99
CA MET A 149 8.74 22.05 3.93
C MET A 149 9.27 22.06 5.38
N GLN A 150 9.88 20.96 5.84
CA GLN A 150 10.41 20.86 7.20
C GLN A 150 11.75 20.11 7.27
N PRO A 151 12.61 20.44 8.25
CA PRO A 151 13.83 19.69 8.50
C PRO A 151 13.52 18.24 8.88
N TYR A 152 14.37 17.30 8.45
CA TYR A 152 14.10 15.87 8.56
C TYR A 152 13.85 15.38 10.00
N GLN A 153 14.39 16.06 11.03
CA GLN A 153 14.18 15.69 12.43
C GLN A 153 12.77 16.01 12.96
N GLN A 154 12.02 16.88 12.29
CA GLN A 154 10.70 17.33 12.74
C GLN A 154 9.56 16.66 11.96
N ILE A 155 9.88 15.73 11.05
CA ILE A 155 8.89 15.00 10.28
C ILE A 155 8.23 13.96 11.18
N ASP A 156 6.92 14.10 11.37
CA ASP A 156 6.11 13.14 12.09
C ASP A 156 5.91 11.85 11.28
N GLU A 157 6.04 10.69 11.93
CA GLU A 157 5.90 9.38 11.29
C GLU A 157 4.44 9.03 10.92
N ASP A 158 3.47 9.54 11.68
CA ASP A 158 2.06 9.15 11.52
C ASP A 158 1.28 10.09 10.58
N ALA A 159 1.61 11.39 10.55
CA ALA A 159 0.95 12.38 9.70
C ALA A 159 1.92 13.44 9.10
N PRO A 160 2.87 13.01 8.24
CA PRO A 160 3.96 13.86 7.77
C PRO A 160 3.48 15.13 7.06
N PHE A 161 2.52 15.03 6.13
CA PHE A 161 2.06 16.20 5.38
C PHE A 161 1.13 17.12 6.18
N SER A 162 0.25 16.58 7.04
CA SER A 162 -0.65 17.40 7.86
C SER A 162 0.13 18.28 8.82
N VAL A 163 1.10 17.69 9.52
CA VAL A 163 1.96 18.40 10.48
C VAL A 163 2.86 19.39 9.74
N ALA A 164 3.38 19.02 8.56
CA ALA A 164 4.17 19.94 7.74
C ALA A 164 3.39 21.19 7.30
N PHE A 165 2.13 21.06 6.88
CA PHE A 165 1.31 22.22 6.52
C PHE A 165 0.93 23.07 7.75
N GLU A 166 0.75 22.45 8.91
CA GLU A 166 0.51 23.15 10.18
C GLU A 166 1.72 23.97 10.62
N ALA A 167 2.91 23.38 10.59
CA ALA A 167 4.17 24.04 10.94
C ALA A 167 4.51 25.23 10.02
N VAL A 168 4.05 25.19 8.78
CA VAL A 168 4.22 26.25 7.77
C VAL A 168 3.16 27.37 7.90
N GLY A 169 2.21 27.24 8.85
CA GLY A 169 1.17 28.24 9.14
C GLY A 169 -0.06 28.12 8.24
N TRP A 170 -0.24 27.02 7.51
CA TRP A 170 -1.39 26.75 6.65
C TRP A 170 -2.34 25.74 7.31
N GLY A 171 -2.91 26.14 8.45
CA GLY A 171 -3.82 25.29 9.24
C GLY A 171 -5.07 24.82 8.47
N TRP A 172 -5.53 25.56 7.46
CA TRP A 172 -6.65 25.12 6.60
C TRP A 172 -6.27 23.98 5.65
N ALA A 173 -5.02 23.96 5.15
CA ALA A 173 -4.54 22.94 4.24
C ALA A 173 -4.42 21.57 4.93
N LYS A 174 -4.06 21.55 6.23
CA LYS A 174 -4.06 20.35 7.08
C LYS A 174 -5.34 19.53 6.94
N TYR A 175 -6.51 20.19 7.01
CA TYR A 175 -7.80 19.49 6.92
C TYR A 175 -8.05 18.89 5.52
N ILE A 176 -7.68 19.60 4.46
CA ILE A 176 -7.83 19.11 3.08
C ILE A 176 -6.95 17.88 2.85
N VAL A 177 -5.68 17.97 3.28
CA VAL A 177 -4.73 16.85 3.19
C VAL A 177 -5.22 15.67 4.02
N ALA A 178 -5.76 15.91 5.22
CA ALA A 178 -6.25 14.85 6.08
C ALA A 178 -7.46 14.11 5.50
N VAL A 179 -8.44 14.84 4.96
CA VAL A 179 -9.59 14.24 4.26
C VAL A 179 -9.12 13.46 3.03
N GLY A 180 -8.18 14.02 2.27
CA GLY A 180 -7.58 13.37 1.11
C GLY A 180 -6.84 12.07 1.44
N ALA A 181 -6.07 12.08 2.53
CA ALA A 181 -5.33 10.94 3.03
C ALA A 181 -6.28 9.82 3.47
N ILE A 182 -7.31 10.12 4.27
CA ILE A 182 -8.32 9.14 4.70
C ILE A 182 -9.04 8.53 3.49
N LYS A 183 -9.44 9.36 2.53
CA LYS A 183 -10.07 8.89 1.29
C LYS A 183 -9.14 8.00 0.47
N GLY A 184 -7.86 8.36 0.38
CA GLY A 184 -6.82 7.58 -0.30
C GLY A 184 -6.60 6.22 0.33
N MET A 185 -6.35 6.21 1.64
CA MET A 185 -6.13 4.99 2.44
C MET A 185 -7.31 4.03 2.32
N THR A 186 -8.55 4.53 2.44
CA THR A 186 -9.77 3.73 2.26
C THR A 186 -9.81 3.03 0.90
N THR A 187 -9.43 3.75 -0.17
CA THR A 187 -9.43 3.20 -1.54
C THR A 187 -8.36 2.11 -1.70
N VAL A 188 -7.15 2.34 -1.19
CA VAL A 188 -6.04 1.38 -1.27
C VAL A 188 -6.33 0.12 -0.47
N LEU A 189 -6.89 0.26 0.73
CA LEU A 189 -7.30 -0.88 1.57
C LEU A 189 -8.33 -1.75 0.84
N LEU A 190 -9.32 -1.13 0.21
CA LEU A 190 -10.36 -1.84 -0.53
C LEU A 190 -9.80 -2.67 -1.68
N VAL A 191 -8.93 -2.08 -2.50
CA VAL A 191 -8.27 -2.78 -3.62
C VAL A 191 -7.45 -3.96 -3.11
N ASN A 192 -6.72 -3.78 -2.00
CA ASN A 192 -5.96 -4.86 -1.38
C ASN A 192 -6.84 -5.98 -0.86
N PHE A 193 -7.97 -5.69 -0.20
CA PHE A 193 -8.90 -6.73 0.27
C PHE A 193 -9.55 -7.49 -0.89
N VAL A 194 -9.97 -6.79 -1.94
CA VAL A 194 -10.54 -7.42 -3.14
C VAL A 194 -9.50 -8.32 -3.82
N GLY A 195 -8.24 -7.87 -3.92
CA GLY A 195 -7.13 -8.67 -4.45
C GLY A 195 -6.87 -9.92 -3.63
N GLN A 196 -6.70 -9.78 -2.31
CA GLN A 196 -6.48 -10.90 -1.38
C GLN A 196 -7.60 -11.94 -1.42
N ALA A 197 -8.86 -11.47 -1.46
CA ALA A 197 -10.01 -12.36 -1.54
C ALA A 197 -10.04 -13.18 -2.85
N ARG A 198 -9.63 -12.57 -3.97
CA ARG A 198 -9.50 -13.27 -5.28
C ARG A 198 -8.35 -14.28 -5.29
N TYR A 199 -7.22 -13.95 -4.66
CA TYR A 199 -6.10 -14.87 -4.50
C TYR A 199 -6.53 -16.10 -3.70
N LEU A 200 -7.16 -15.91 -2.54
CA LEU A 200 -7.62 -17.02 -1.71
C LEU A 200 -8.67 -17.89 -2.42
N MET A 201 -9.57 -17.26 -3.18
CA MET A 201 -10.53 -17.96 -4.02
C MET A 201 -9.87 -18.83 -5.10
N HIS A 202 -8.81 -18.33 -5.76
CA HIS A 202 -8.08 -19.12 -6.77
C HIS A 202 -7.37 -20.33 -6.13
N ILE A 203 -6.78 -20.15 -4.93
CA ILE A 203 -6.14 -21.24 -4.17
C ILE A 203 -7.18 -22.29 -3.71
N ALA A 204 -8.37 -21.84 -3.30
CA ALA A 204 -9.46 -22.75 -2.93
C ALA A 204 -9.98 -23.57 -4.12
N ARG A 205 -10.02 -22.98 -5.33
CA ARG A 205 -10.41 -23.68 -6.56
C ARG A 205 -9.42 -24.78 -6.97
N THR A 206 -8.14 -24.62 -6.65
CA THR A 206 -7.13 -25.67 -6.86
C THR A 206 -7.11 -26.73 -5.76
N HIS A 207 -8.13 -26.77 -4.88
CA HIS A 207 -8.28 -27.74 -3.77
C HIS A 207 -7.10 -27.79 -2.80
N MET A 208 -6.26 -26.73 -2.76
CA MET A 208 -5.17 -26.63 -1.80
C MET A 208 -5.65 -26.23 -0.39
N ILE A 209 -6.85 -25.65 -0.30
CA ILE A 209 -7.52 -25.28 0.96
C ILE A 209 -8.99 -25.67 0.89
N SER A 210 -9.68 -25.62 2.03
CA SER A 210 -11.11 -26.00 2.14
C SER A 210 -11.97 -25.29 1.08
N PRO A 211 -12.85 -26.00 0.35
CA PRO A 211 -13.75 -25.43 -0.66
C PRO A 211 -14.70 -24.35 -0.12
N TRP A 212 -14.86 -24.27 1.21
CA TRP A 212 -15.65 -23.24 1.86
C TRP A 212 -15.17 -21.81 1.53
N PHE A 213 -13.87 -21.63 1.29
CA PHE A 213 -13.29 -20.34 0.88
C PHE A 213 -13.57 -20.00 -0.59
N ALA A 214 -13.92 -20.98 -1.42
CA ALA A 214 -14.29 -20.77 -2.83
C ALA A 214 -15.76 -20.33 -2.99
N LYS A 215 -16.59 -20.39 -1.93
CA LYS A 215 -18.02 -20.07 -2.00
C LYS A 215 -18.22 -18.57 -2.18
N VAL A 216 -18.77 -18.19 -3.33
CA VAL A 216 -19.11 -16.80 -3.68
C VAL A 216 -20.54 -16.52 -3.26
N HIS A 217 -20.80 -15.35 -2.69
CA HIS A 217 -22.17 -14.94 -2.38
C HIS A 217 -22.90 -14.49 -3.64
N GLU A 218 -24.10 -15.02 -3.89
CA GLU A 218 -24.87 -14.84 -5.13
C GLU A 218 -25.24 -13.37 -5.42
N ARG A 219 -25.46 -12.56 -4.38
CA ARG A 219 -25.92 -11.17 -4.53
C ARG A 219 -24.79 -10.16 -4.70
N THR A 220 -23.60 -10.43 -4.19
CA THR A 220 -22.45 -9.52 -4.27
C THR A 220 -21.38 -10.00 -5.23
N CYS A 221 -21.48 -11.24 -5.74
CA CYS A 221 -20.45 -11.90 -6.54
C CYS A 221 -19.04 -11.84 -5.91
N THR A 222 -18.95 -11.65 -4.59
CA THR A 222 -17.71 -11.58 -3.82
C THR A 222 -17.61 -12.75 -2.85
N PRO A 223 -16.40 -13.31 -2.63
CA PRO A 223 -16.18 -14.37 -1.66
C PRO A 223 -16.13 -13.77 -0.23
N VAL A 224 -17.31 -13.60 0.37
CA VAL A 224 -17.48 -12.96 1.69
C VAL A 224 -16.74 -13.75 2.78
N ASN A 225 -16.78 -15.09 2.73
CA ASN A 225 -16.14 -15.97 3.70
C ASN A 225 -14.61 -15.83 3.70
N ALA A 226 -14.00 -15.78 2.51
CA ALA A 226 -12.58 -15.53 2.32
C ALA A 226 -12.18 -14.13 2.83
N THR A 227 -13.01 -13.13 2.55
CA THR A 227 -12.74 -11.74 2.96
C THR A 227 -12.80 -11.60 4.48
N ALA A 228 -13.84 -12.16 5.13
CA ALA A 228 -14.02 -12.07 6.57
C ALA A 228 -12.90 -12.77 7.36
N THR A 229 -12.45 -13.94 6.89
CA THR A 229 -11.37 -14.68 7.53
C THR A 229 -10.01 -14.00 7.37
N MET A 230 -9.71 -13.45 6.19
CA MET A 230 -8.50 -12.65 5.98
C MET A 230 -8.52 -11.34 6.78
N LEU A 231 -9.67 -10.68 6.88
CA LEU A 231 -9.83 -9.48 7.70
C LEU A 231 -9.61 -9.80 9.18
N ALA A 232 -10.18 -10.90 9.68
CA ALA A 232 -9.98 -11.35 11.05
C ALA A 232 -8.50 -11.67 11.32
N ALA A 233 -7.83 -12.41 10.43
CA ALA A 233 -6.41 -12.71 10.56
C ALA A 233 -5.54 -11.43 10.54
N THR A 234 -5.84 -10.50 9.63
CA THR A 234 -5.13 -9.21 9.54
C THR A 234 -5.34 -8.38 10.81
N ALA A 235 -6.57 -8.33 11.34
CA ALA A 235 -6.88 -7.61 12.57
C ALA A 235 -6.09 -8.16 13.77
N ILE A 236 -5.95 -9.49 13.88
CA ILE A 236 -5.14 -10.12 14.93
C ILE A 236 -3.66 -9.74 14.77
N ILE A 237 -3.11 -9.81 13.55
CA ILE A 237 -1.70 -9.48 13.31
C ILE A 237 -1.41 -8.01 13.63
N VAL A 238 -2.28 -7.10 13.19
CA VAL A 238 -2.16 -5.66 13.45
C VAL A 238 -2.31 -5.34 14.94
N PHE A 239 -3.12 -6.11 15.68
CA PHE A 239 -3.24 -5.93 17.13
C PHE A 239 -1.93 -6.20 17.88
N PHE A 240 -1.18 -7.22 17.45
CA PHE A 240 0.02 -7.66 18.14
C PHE A 240 1.33 -7.09 17.55
N THR A 241 1.29 -6.36 16.43
CA THR A 241 2.50 -6.00 15.68
C THR A 241 2.54 -4.51 15.34
N SER A 242 3.67 -3.85 15.59
CA SER A 242 3.88 -2.45 15.21
C SER A 242 4.13 -2.29 13.71
N LEU A 243 3.77 -1.11 13.17
CA LEU A 243 3.85 -0.80 11.74
C LEU A 243 5.28 -0.93 11.19
N GLY A 244 6.29 -0.50 11.96
CA GLY A 244 7.70 -0.63 11.59
C GLY A 244 8.18 -2.08 11.48
N ILE A 245 7.72 -2.98 12.35
CA ILE A 245 8.04 -4.42 12.23
C ILE A 245 7.35 -5.01 11.00
N LEU A 246 6.08 -4.64 10.79
CA LEU A 246 5.28 -5.14 9.67
C LEU A 246 5.85 -4.70 8.32
N SER A 247 6.25 -3.43 8.16
CA SER A 247 6.83 -2.91 6.91
C SER A 247 8.18 -3.56 6.59
N ASN A 248 9.01 -3.80 7.60
CA ASN A 248 10.28 -4.53 7.46
C ASN A 248 10.03 -5.99 7.04
N LEU A 249 9.13 -6.69 7.72
CA LEU A 249 8.80 -8.08 7.41
C LEU A 249 8.23 -8.23 6.00
N LEU A 250 7.33 -7.32 5.60
CA LEU A 250 6.75 -7.30 4.26
C LEU A 250 7.79 -7.04 3.18
N SER A 251 8.71 -6.11 3.41
CA SER A 251 9.78 -5.81 2.45
C SER A 251 10.72 -7.00 2.25
N ILE A 252 11.17 -7.65 3.34
CA ILE A 252 12.02 -8.84 3.26
C ILE A 252 11.29 -9.99 2.55
N SER A 253 10.01 -10.22 2.88
CA SER A 253 9.20 -11.29 2.28
C SER A 253 9.00 -11.09 0.78
N THR A 254 8.69 -9.87 0.35
CA THR A 254 8.43 -9.55 -1.06
C THR A 254 9.70 -9.58 -1.90
N LEU A 255 10.83 -9.09 -1.38
CA LEU A 255 12.14 -9.25 -2.02
C LEU A 255 12.50 -10.72 -2.23
N PHE A 256 12.26 -11.56 -1.21
CA PHE A 256 12.48 -12.99 -1.29
C PHE A 256 11.59 -13.65 -2.36
N ILE A 257 10.32 -13.27 -2.43
CA ILE A 257 9.41 -13.76 -3.48
C ILE A 257 9.91 -13.37 -4.87
N PHE A 258 10.38 -12.14 -5.09
CA PHE A 258 10.87 -11.73 -6.42
C PHE A 258 12.17 -12.40 -6.81
N MET A 259 13.03 -12.72 -5.84
CA MET A 259 14.19 -13.57 -6.07
C MET A 259 13.74 -14.95 -6.58
N LEU A 260 12.78 -15.59 -5.90
CA LEU A 260 12.23 -16.89 -6.32
C LEU A 260 11.56 -16.84 -7.69
N VAL A 261 10.79 -15.78 -7.97
CA VAL A 261 10.15 -15.59 -9.29
C VAL A 261 11.20 -15.45 -10.39
N THR A 262 12.27 -14.68 -10.14
CA THR A 262 13.35 -14.50 -11.12
C THR A 262 14.08 -15.81 -11.40
N ILE A 263 14.39 -16.59 -10.35
CA ILE A 263 14.97 -17.93 -10.49
C ILE A 263 14.01 -18.84 -11.27
N GLY A 264 12.72 -18.83 -10.94
CA GLY A 264 11.68 -19.59 -11.64
C GLY A 264 11.60 -19.25 -13.13
N LEU A 265 11.75 -17.97 -13.49
CA LEU A 265 11.79 -17.53 -14.89
C LEU A 265 13.03 -18.04 -15.62
N ILE A 266 14.21 -18.03 -14.98
CA ILE A 266 15.45 -18.58 -15.56
C ILE A 266 15.29 -20.09 -15.80
N VAL A 267 14.77 -20.81 -14.82
CA VAL A 267 14.50 -22.26 -14.91
C VAL A 267 13.51 -22.54 -16.04
N ARG A 268 12.37 -21.83 -16.08
CA ARG A 268 11.37 -21.97 -17.15
C ARG A 268 11.97 -21.71 -18.53
N ARG A 269 12.82 -20.70 -18.68
CA ARG A 269 13.50 -20.40 -19.95
C ARG A 269 14.36 -21.57 -20.41
N ASN A 270 15.09 -22.20 -19.49
CA ASN A 270 15.96 -23.34 -19.79
C ASN A 270 15.15 -24.59 -20.16
N TYR A 271 14.07 -24.89 -19.42
CA TYR A 271 13.17 -26.01 -19.76
C TYR A 271 12.50 -25.85 -21.14
N VAL A 272 12.02 -24.65 -21.46
CA VAL A 272 11.40 -24.38 -22.78
C VAL A 272 12.43 -24.48 -23.92
N ARG A 273 13.70 -24.11 -23.68
CA ARG A 273 14.78 -24.25 -24.66
C ARG A 273 15.11 -25.72 -24.95
N VAL A 274 15.18 -26.56 -23.92
CA VAL A 274 15.42 -28.01 -24.04
C VAL A 274 14.29 -28.69 -24.81
N LYS A 275 13.02 -28.38 -24.51
CA LYS A 275 11.87 -28.96 -25.22
C LYS A 275 11.84 -28.60 -26.71
N ARG A 276 12.32 -27.41 -27.08
CA ARG A 276 12.41 -26.98 -28.50
C ARG A 276 13.49 -27.75 -29.28
N HIS A 277 14.61 -28.08 -28.65
CA HIS A 277 15.67 -28.89 -29.25
C HIS A 277 15.21 -30.34 -29.52
N HIS A 278 14.52 -30.98 -28.58
CA HIS A 278 14.02 -32.34 -28.80
C HIS A 278 12.96 -32.46 -29.92
N LEU A 279 12.16 -31.41 -30.16
CA LEU A 279 11.19 -31.39 -31.27
C LEU A 279 11.85 -31.19 -32.64
N THR A 280 13.04 -30.60 -32.69
CA THR A 280 13.80 -30.41 -33.95
C THR A 280 14.63 -31.63 -34.32
N GLU A 281 15.11 -32.40 -33.34
CA GLU A 281 15.82 -33.68 -33.59
C GLU A 281 14.89 -34.84 -33.98
N THR A 282 13.61 -34.79 -33.61
CA THR A 282 12.63 -35.85 -33.93
C THR A 282 11.89 -35.63 -35.26
N SER A 283 12.14 -34.52 -35.94
CA SER A 283 11.53 -34.16 -37.23
C SER A 283 12.49 -34.26 -38.42
N THR A 284 13.69 -34.79 -38.21
CA THR A 284 14.70 -35.15 -39.21
C THR A 284 14.91 -36.65 -39.22
#